data_AF-A0A937B2R1-F1
#
_entry.id   AF-A0A937B2R1-F1
#
_cell.length_a   1.000
_cell.length_b   1.000
_cell.length_c   1.000
_cell.angle_alpha   90.00
_cell.angle_beta   90.00
_cell.angle_gamma   90.00
#
_symmetry.space_group_name_H-M   'P 1'
#
loop_
_entity.id
_entity.type
_entity.pdbx_description
1 polymer ?
#
loop_
_entity_poly.entity_id
_entity_poly.type
_entity_poly.pdbx_seq_one_letter_code
_entity_poly.pdbx_strand_id
1 'polypeptide(L)'
;MNYSVNSTGINDNKITEDHFQVYPNPSSANQSVQIELPQNVNEAKYTLYNYVGGILKSGNLTRSENVISLNGIAPGLSLMSLEVDTN
;
A
#
# COMPACT_ATOMS: atom_id res chain seq x y z
N MET A 1 -3.55 7.74 24.21
CA MET A 1 -3.12 7.82 22.81
C MET A 1 -4.09 6.98 22.00
N ASN A 2 -4.88 7.59 21.12
CA ASN A 2 -5.85 6.87 20.30
C ASN A 2 -5.20 6.56 18.96
N TYR A 3 -4.90 5.30 18.70
CA TYR A 3 -4.53 4.85 17.35
C TYR A 3 -5.84 4.63 16.59
N SER A 4 -6.13 5.51 15.62
CA SER A 4 -7.21 5.26 14.67
C SER A 4 -6.79 4.09 13.78
N VAL A 5 -7.37 2.91 14.02
CA VAL A 5 -7.20 1.77 13.12
C VAL A 5 -8.27 1.91 12.05
N ASN A 6 -7.92 2.56 10.94
CA ASN A 6 -8.83 2.66 9.80
C ASN A 6 -8.92 1.28 9.13
N SER A 7 -9.99 0.55 9.43
CA SER A 7 -10.34 -0.71 8.77
C SER A 7 -10.68 -0.43 7.31
N THR A 8 -9.99 -1.07 6.37
CA THR A 8 -10.25 -0.96 4.92
C THR A 8 -11.46 -1.78 4.46
N GLY A 9 -12.44 -1.99 5.34
CA GLY A 9 -13.70 -2.65 4.99
C GLY A 9 -14.49 -1.82 3.98
N ILE A 10 -15.09 -2.49 3.00
CA ILE A 10 -15.72 -1.93 1.79
C ILE A 10 -16.77 -0.82 2.09
N ASN A 11 -17.33 -0.76 3.30
CA ASN A 11 -18.46 0.10 3.64
C ASN A 11 -18.12 1.33 4.51
N ASP A 12 -16.96 1.37 5.18
CA ASP A 12 -16.62 2.46 6.13
C ASP A 12 -15.39 3.28 5.72
N ASN A 13 -14.63 2.82 4.72
CA ASN A 13 -13.61 3.67 4.12
C ASN A 13 -14.35 4.68 3.24
N LYS A 14 -14.59 5.90 3.73
CA LYS A 14 -14.73 7.03 2.81
C LYS A 14 -13.41 7.09 2.06
N ILE A 15 -13.37 6.43 0.91
CA ILE A 15 -12.33 6.53 -0.09
C ILE A 15 -12.31 7.99 -0.50
N THR A 16 -11.56 8.78 0.26
CA THR A 16 -11.30 10.18 0.01
C THR A 16 -9.98 10.22 -0.73
N GLU A 17 -9.85 11.17 -1.65
CA GLU A 17 -8.63 11.36 -2.44
C GLU A 17 -7.42 11.79 -1.58
N ASP A 18 -7.64 11.95 -0.26
CA ASP A 18 -6.64 12.34 0.73
C ASP A 18 -5.92 11.14 1.38
N HIS A 19 -6.33 9.91 1.07
CA HIS A 19 -5.74 8.70 1.65
C HIS A 19 -5.04 7.83 0.61
N PHE A 20 -4.03 7.08 1.05
CA PHE A 20 -3.46 6.01 0.25
C PHE A 20 -4.49 4.91 0.01
N GLN A 21 -4.49 4.38 -1.19
CA GLN A 21 -5.41 3.33 -1.58
C GLN A 21 -4.66 2.20 -2.28
N VAL A 22 -5.09 0.96 -2.08
CA VAL A 22 -4.38 -0.24 -2.57
C VAL A 22 -5.37 -1.15 -3.28
N TYR A 23 -5.18 -1.37 -4.58
CA TYR A 23 -6.11 -2.13 -5.41
C TYR A 23 -5.40 -3.06 -6.42
N PRO A 24 -5.92 -4.26 -6.68
CA PRO A 24 -6.95 -4.95 -5.90
C PRO A 24 -6.38 -5.46 -4.57
N ASN A 25 -7.19 -5.44 -3.51
CA ASN A 25 -6.90 -6.12 -2.24
C ASN A 25 -8.14 -6.93 -1.81
N PRO A 26 -8.09 -8.28 -1.81
CA PRO A 26 -6.93 -9.13 -2.08
C PRO A 26 -6.52 -9.11 -3.56
N SER A 27 -5.22 -9.25 -3.85
CA SER A 27 -4.71 -9.38 -5.21
C SER A 27 -4.89 -10.82 -5.70
N SER A 28 -5.79 -11.02 -6.65
CA SER A 28 -6.11 -12.34 -7.24
C SER A 28 -5.79 -12.45 -8.73
N ALA A 29 -5.51 -11.32 -9.40
CA ALA A 29 -5.13 -11.25 -10.80
C ALA A 29 -3.79 -10.51 -10.95
N ASN A 30 -2.89 -11.05 -11.78
CA ASN A 30 -1.63 -10.42 -12.21
C ASN A 30 -0.55 -10.18 -11.14
N GLN A 31 -0.67 -10.77 -9.94
CA GLN A 31 0.34 -10.70 -8.85
C GLN A 31 0.87 -9.27 -8.72
N SER A 32 -0.01 -8.27 -8.75
CA SER A 32 0.36 -6.87 -8.60
C SER A 32 -0.71 -6.12 -7.85
N VAL A 33 -0.32 -5.00 -7.26
CA VAL A 33 -1.21 -4.02 -6.65
C VAL A 33 -0.82 -2.64 -7.14
N GLN A 34 -1.82 -1.82 -7.43
CA GLN A 34 -1.68 -0.41 -7.67
C GLN A 34 -1.87 0.35 -6.36
N ILE A 35 -1.01 1.33 -6.13
CA ILE A 35 -1.10 2.26 -5.01
C ILE A 35 -1.58 3.61 -5.53
N GLU A 36 -2.72 4.09 -5.06
CA GLU A 36 -3.13 5.46 -5.33
C GLU A 36 -2.57 6.37 -4.24
N LEU A 37 -1.80 7.38 -4.65
CA LEU A 37 -1.22 8.36 -3.75
C LEU A 37 -2.25 9.46 -3.46
N PRO A 38 -2.31 9.99 -2.23
CA PRO A 38 -3.12 11.17 -1.91
C PRO A 38 -2.83 12.36 -2.83
N GLN A 39 -3.79 13.27 -3.00
CA GLN A 39 -3.65 14.43 -3.92
C GLN A 39 -2.44 15.32 -3.62
N ASN A 40 -2.04 15.42 -2.36
CA ASN A 40 -0.91 16.23 -1.92
C ASN A 40 0.43 15.46 -1.85
N VAL A 41 0.48 14.21 -2.31
CA VAL A 41 1.67 13.35 -2.27
C VAL A 41 2.11 13.03 -3.69
N ASN A 42 3.33 13.44 -4.05
CA ASN A 42 3.91 13.16 -5.37
C ASN A 42 4.83 11.93 -5.35
N GLU A 43 5.46 11.66 -4.21
CA GLU A 43 6.37 10.54 -4.01
C GLU A 43 6.15 9.92 -2.62
N ALA A 44 6.30 8.61 -2.53
CA ALA A 44 6.30 7.87 -1.28
C ALA A 44 7.28 6.69 -1.36
N LYS A 45 7.80 6.24 -0.23
CA LYS A 45 8.55 4.98 -0.12
C LYS A 45 7.61 3.89 0.38
N TYR A 46 7.72 2.70 -0.20
CA TYR A 46 7.01 1.53 0.29
C TYR A 46 7.97 0.47 0.81
N THR A 47 7.54 -0.26 1.83
CA THR A 47 8.15 -1.52 2.25
C THR A 47 7.06 -2.54 2.53
N LEU A 48 7.18 -3.71 1.90
CA LEU A 48 6.31 -4.86 2.09
C LEU A 48 7.01 -5.86 3.00
N TYR A 49 6.28 -6.31 4.02
CA TYR A 49 6.74 -7.26 5.02
C TYR A 49 5.86 -8.52 4.99
N ASN A 50 6.45 -9.67 5.29
CA ASN A 50 5.68 -10.86 5.63
C ASN A 50 5.12 -10.76 7.06
N TYR A 51 4.29 -11.72 7.47
CA TYR A 51 3.64 -11.72 8.78
C TYR A 51 4.60 -11.86 9.98
N VAL A 52 5.87 -12.25 9.76
CA VAL A 52 6.91 -12.27 10.82
C VAL A 52 7.79 -11.03 10.81
N GLY A 53 7.47 -10.01 9.99
CA GLY A 53 8.21 -8.74 9.90
C GLY A 53 9.44 -8.78 9.00
N GLY A 54 9.66 -9.86 8.25
CA GLY A 54 10.73 -9.94 7.25
C GLY A 54 10.39 -9.11 6.00
N ILE A 55 11.35 -8.35 5.50
CA ILE A 55 11.19 -7.53 4.29
C ILE A 55 11.09 -8.44 3.06
N LEU A 56 10.02 -8.29 2.30
CA LEU A 56 9.78 -8.98 1.03
C LEU A 56 10.19 -8.11 -0.16
N LYS A 57 9.87 -6.81 -0.11
CA LYS A 57 10.14 -5.87 -1.21
C LYS A 57 10.09 -4.43 -0.69
N SER A 58 10.84 -3.53 -1.31
CA SER A 58 10.78 -2.10 -1.04
C SER A 58 11.06 -1.30 -2.31
N GLY A 59 10.68 -0.03 -2.32
CA GLY A 59 10.97 0.88 -3.42
C GLY A 59 10.28 2.22 -3.26
N ASN A 60 10.33 3.03 -4.32
CA ASN A 60 9.65 4.31 -4.38
C ASN A 60 8.38 4.18 -5.22
N LEU A 61 7.42 5.06 -4.95
CA LEU A 61 6.17 5.22 -5.69
C LEU A 61 6.07 6.67 -6.13
N THR A 62 5.68 6.88 -7.38
CA THR A 62 5.31 8.18 -7.92
C THR A 62 3.93 8.10 -8.55
N ARG A 63 3.33 9.23 -8.94
CA ARG A 63 2.04 9.21 -9.65
C ARG A 63 2.05 8.42 -10.96
N SER A 64 3.21 8.32 -11.63
CA SER A 64 3.38 7.54 -12.87
C SER A 64 3.89 6.12 -12.62
N GLU A 65 4.53 5.87 -11.48
CA GLU A 65 5.11 4.58 -11.14
C GLU A 65 4.57 4.12 -9.79
N ASN A 66 3.37 3.53 -9.82
CA ASN A 66 2.62 3.17 -8.63
C ASN A 66 2.11 1.72 -8.63
N VAL A 67 2.63 0.88 -9.51
CA VAL A 67 2.28 -0.55 -9.57
C VAL A 67 3.41 -1.38 -8.97
N ILE A 68 3.08 -2.11 -7.91
CA ILE A 68 4.00 -3.03 -7.22
C ILE A 68 3.71 -4.44 -7.71
N SER A 69 4.68 -5.06 -8.39
CA SER A 69 4.62 -6.50 -8.69
C SER A 69 4.96 -7.32 -7.44
N LEU A 70 4.09 -8.27 -7.13
CA LEU A 70 4.16 -9.32 -6.12
C LEU A 70 4.69 -10.65 -6.69
N ASN A 71 5.22 -10.65 -7.92
CA ASN A 71 5.82 -11.85 -8.50
C ASN A 71 6.95 -12.39 -7.61
N GLY A 72 6.90 -13.68 -7.30
CA GLY A 72 7.87 -14.35 -6.43
C GLY A 72 7.60 -14.17 -4.93
N ILE A 73 6.50 -13.50 -4.55
CA ILE A 73 6.05 -13.39 -3.16
C ILE A 73 5.06 -14.51 -2.87
N ALA A 74 5.27 -15.23 -1.77
CA ALA A 74 4.38 -16.32 -1.37
C ALA A 74 2.96 -15.80 -1.09
N PRO A 75 1.90 -16.54 -1.49
CA PRO A 75 0.53 -16.17 -1.16
C PRO A 75 0.30 -16.10 0.35
N GLY A 76 -0.44 -15.10 0.81
CA GLY A 76 -0.77 -14.93 2.22
C GLY A 76 -0.95 -13.46 2.63
N LEU A 77 -0.98 -13.24 3.94
CA LEU A 77 -1.04 -11.89 4.49
C LEU A 77 0.35 -11.23 4.45
N SER A 78 0.39 -10.02 3.91
CA SER A 78 1.56 -9.15 3.94
C SER A 78 1.17 -7.80 4.54
N LEU A 79 2.12 -7.15 5.20
CA LEU A 79 1.96 -5.80 5.74
C LEU A 79 2.71 -4.81 4.85
N MET A 80 2.07 -3.72 4.44
CA MET A 80 2.71 -2.65 3.66
C MET A 80 2.84 -1.39 4.52
N SER A 81 4.04 -0.85 4.57
CA SER A 81 4.32 0.48 5.12
C SER A 81 4.52 1.46 3.97
N LEU A 82 3.96 2.66 4.12
CA LEU A 82 4.07 3.78 3.19
C LEU A 82 4.59 4.98 3.97
N GLU A 83 5.66 5.59 3.49
CA GLU A 83 6.32 6.73 4.10
C GLU A 83 6.37 7.89 3.10
N VAL A 84 5.92 9.07 3.52
CA VAL A 84 5.98 10.30 2.74
C VAL A 84 7.03 11.20 3.39
N ASP A 85 8.02 11.61 2.62
CA ASP A 85 8.98 12.60 3.08
C ASP A 85 8.21 13.94 3.23
N THR A 86 7.93 14.34 4.48
CA THR A 86 7.34 15.64 4.80
C THR A 86 8.46 16.64 5.00
N ASN A 87 8.55 17.63 4.11
CA ASN A 87 9.38 18.82 4.31
C ASN A 87 8.70 19.78 5.29
#